data_AF-A0A843X8F0-F1
#
_entry.id   AF-A0A843X8F0-F1
#
_cell.length_a   1.000
_cell.length_b   1.000
_cell.length_c   1.000
_cell.angle_alpha   90.00
_cell.angle_beta   90.00
_cell.angle_gamma   90.00
#
_symmetry.space_group_name_H-M   'P 1'
#
loop_
_entity.id
_entity.type
_entity.pdbx_description
1 polymer ?
#
loop_
_entity_poly.entity_id
_entity_poly.type
_entity_poly.pdbx_seq_one_letter_code
_entity_poly.pdbx_strand_id
1 'polypeptide(L)'
;MTTQGFAEGQSIFRPPLFDGEDFQYSKTRIEFFLQGYDYQIWSIIEDGDLQTSKPKEEWIAEDKNKISLNSKAKSFMCCSLTKHEFNRVSTCKTTKEMWDKLKLTYEGTDKVKETKIDILVTKYEKFKMEQGESIYQMYNEFTEIINGLASLGKKYSQGDIAEESTSDEDTTIDSSDVDSEEEVIRKILAMSKEKKKKEPICYE
;
A
#
# COMPACT_ATOMS: atom_id res chain seq x y z
N MET A 1 -10.37 -31.59 -3.09
CA MET A 1 -10.09 -31.55 -1.65
C MET A 1 -9.71 -30.12 -1.32
N THR A 2 -10.66 -29.37 -0.77
CA THR A 2 -10.50 -27.98 -0.37
C THR A 2 -9.71 -27.96 0.93
N THR A 3 -8.45 -27.53 0.88
CA THR A 3 -7.66 -27.33 2.10
C THR A 3 -8.18 -26.07 2.77
N GLN A 4 -9.01 -26.26 3.79
CA GLN A 4 -9.45 -25.21 4.70
C GLN A 4 -8.21 -24.71 5.45
N GLY A 5 -7.73 -23.52 5.09
CA GLY A 5 -6.56 -22.89 5.68
C GLY A 5 -6.87 -22.40 7.09
N PHE A 6 -6.03 -22.78 8.04
CA PHE A 6 -6.08 -22.42 9.45
C PHE A 6 -6.29 -20.91 9.65
N ALA A 7 -7.23 -20.54 10.53
CA ALA A 7 -7.27 -19.20 11.09
C ALA A 7 -6.21 -19.13 12.20
N GLU A 8 -5.07 -18.47 11.96
CA GLU A 8 -4.01 -18.42 12.97
C GLU A 8 -3.06 -17.23 12.85
N GLY A 9 -2.46 -16.90 14.01
CA GLY A 9 -1.38 -15.94 14.17
C GLY A 9 -0.18 -16.24 13.28
N GLN A 10 0.57 -15.18 12.98
CA GLN A 10 1.52 -15.15 11.88
C GLN A 10 2.84 -15.83 12.26
N SER A 11 3.39 -16.65 11.35
CA SER A 11 4.69 -17.30 11.57
C SER A 11 5.83 -16.27 11.55
N ILE A 12 6.71 -16.33 12.56
CA ILE A 12 7.95 -15.54 12.61
C ILE A 12 9.11 -16.20 11.87
N PHE A 13 8.95 -17.46 11.43
CA PHE A 13 10.00 -18.24 10.77
C PHE A 13 9.71 -18.49 9.28
N ARG A 14 8.47 -18.29 8.83
CA ARG A 14 8.05 -18.49 7.45
C ARG A 14 7.39 -17.21 6.93
N PRO A 15 7.79 -16.72 5.75
CA PRO A 15 7.12 -15.58 5.15
C PRO A 15 5.68 -15.95 4.75
N PRO A 16 4.77 -14.97 4.71
CA PRO A 16 3.42 -15.17 4.18
C PRO A 16 3.49 -15.66 2.72
N LEU A 17 2.58 -16.56 2.37
CA LEU A 17 2.50 -17.09 1.00
C LEU A 17 1.72 -16.10 0.13
N PHE A 18 2.30 -15.75 -1.01
CA PHE A 18 1.69 -14.99 -2.09
C PHE A 18 1.28 -15.94 -3.20
N ASP A 19 -0.02 -15.94 -3.50
CA ASP A 19 -0.68 -16.80 -4.48
C ASP A 19 -1.10 -16.07 -5.76
N GLY A 20 -0.85 -14.76 -5.85
CA GLY A 20 -1.25 -13.93 -6.98
C GLY A 20 -2.39 -12.97 -6.64
N GLU A 21 -3.04 -13.10 -5.47
CA GLU A 21 -4.11 -12.22 -5.02
C GLU A 21 -3.60 -11.17 -4.02
N ASP A 22 -4.28 -10.02 -4.00
CA ASP A 22 -3.98 -8.86 -3.15
C ASP A 22 -2.46 -8.62 -2.96
N PHE A 23 -1.81 -8.24 -4.06
CA PHE A 23 -0.37 -8.01 -4.06
C PHE A 23 0.04 -6.93 -3.05
N GLN A 24 -0.78 -5.91 -2.80
CA GLN A 24 -0.44 -4.87 -1.82
C GLN A 24 -0.41 -5.41 -0.39
N TYR A 25 -1.42 -6.20 0.00
CA TYR A 25 -1.41 -6.90 1.27
C TYR A 25 -0.19 -7.82 1.38
N SER A 26 0.00 -8.71 0.40
CA SER A 26 1.08 -9.69 0.41
C SER A 26 2.47 -9.03 0.43
N LYS A 27 2.67 -7.98 -0.37
CA LYS A 27 3.90 -7.18 -0.40
C LYS A 27 4.22 -6.60 0.96
N THR A 28 3.26 -5.93 1.60
CA THR A 28 3.43 -5.31 2.93
C THR A 28 3.78 -6.37 3.97
N ARG A 29 3.11 -7.53 3.93
CA ARG A 29 3.38 -8.62 4.88
C ARG A 29 4.76 -9.25 4.69
N ILE A 30 5.21 -9.45 3.44
CA ILE A 30 6.56 -9.95 3.12
C ILE A 30 7.61 -8.95 3.60
N GLU A 31 7.40 -7.66 3.35
CA GLU A 31 8.29 -6.59 3.82
C GLU A 31 8.46 -6.61 5.35
N PHE A 32 7.37 -6.60 6.11
CA PHE A 32 7.42 -6.65 7.57
C PHE A 32 8.11 -7.92 8.10
N PHE A 33 7.87 -9.07 7.46
CA PHE A 33 8.55 -10.31 7.83
C PHE A 33 10.07 -10.20 7.66
N LEU A 34 10.53 -9.68 6.52
CA LEU A 34 11.96 -9.56 6.23
C LEU A 34 12.64 -8.53 7.13
N GLN A 35 12.01 -7.37 7.35
CA GLN A 35 12.50 -6.34 8.26
C GLN A 35 12.59 -6.86 9.71
N GLY A 36 11.59 -7.63 10.15
CA GLY A 36 11.59 -8.25 11.47
C GLY A 36 12.61 -9.37 11.65
N TYR A 37 12.99 -10.05 10.56
CA TYR A 37 14.00 -11.11 10.59
C TYR A 37 15.43 -10.53 10.60
N ASP A 38 15.74 -9.67 9.64
CA ASP A 38 17.03 -8.98 9.53
C ASP A 38 16.87 -7.82 8.53
N TYR A 39 16.94 -6.58 9.02
CA TYR A 39 16.78 -5.38 8.20
C TYR A 39 17.79 -5.32 7.03
N GLN A 40 18.98 -5.90 7.18
CA GLN A 40 19.97 -5.94 6.09
C GLN A 40 19.48 -6.77 4.90
N ILE A 41 18.62 -7.77 5.13
CA ILE A 41 17.98 -8.55 4.05
C ILE A 41 17.04 -7.65 3.26
N TRP A 42 16.23 -6.83 3.93
CA TRP A 42 15.33 -5.90 3.26
C TRP A 42 16.10 -4.85 2.44
N SER A 43 17.15 -4.24 3.02
CA SER A 43 17.99 -3.27 2.31
C SER A 43 18.59 -3.86 1.01
N ILE A 44 19.01 -5.13 1.01
CA ILE A 44 19.50 -5.77 -0.24
C ILE A 44 18.41 -5.87 -1.33
N ILE A 45 17.16 -6.07 -0.95
CA ILE A 45 16.03 -6.14 -1.89
C ILE A 45 15.69 -4.75 -2.43
N GLU A 46 15.73 -3.73 -1.58
CA GLU A 46 15.40 -2.35 -1.92
C GLU A 46 16.51 -1.67 -2.73
N ASP A 47 17.76 -1.76 -2.25
CA ASP A 47 18.90 -1.03 -2.82
C ASP A 47 19.52 -1.78 -3.99
N GLY A 48 19.57 -3.12 -3.94
CA GLY A 48 19.97 -3.95 -5.07
C GLY A 48 21.45 -4.05 -5.36
N ASP A 49 22.29 -3.52 -4.48
CA ASP A 49 23.72 -3.47 -4.72
C ASP A 49 24.36 -4.84 -4.48
N LEU A 50 24.35 -5.65 -5.54
CA LEU A 50 24.96 -6.98 -5.57
C LEU A 50 25.97 -7.13 -6.71
N GLN A 51 26.19 -6.08 -7.51
CA GLN A 51 27.13 -6.15 -8.60
C GLN A 51 28.56 -6.02 -8.09
N THR A 52 29.08 -7.12 -7.55
CA THR A 52 30.52 -7.33 -7.50
C THR A 52 30.97 -7.67 -8.92
N SER A 53 31.27 -6.63 -9.71
CA SER A 53 31.91 -6.78 -11.03
C SER A 53 33.30 -7.44 -10.94
N LYS A 54 33.82 -7.60 -9.71
CA LYS A 54 35.11 -8.16 -9.41
C LYS A 54 35.08 -9.71 -9.40
N PRO A 55 36.17 -10.37 -9.86
CA PRO A 55 36.36 -11.81 -9.71
C PRO A 55 36.13 -12.28 -8.28
N LYS A 56 35.68 -13.53 -8.10
CA LYS A 56 35.37 -14.12 -6.79
C LYS A 56 36.58 -14.13 -5.85
N GLU A 57 37.77 -14.18 -6.45
CA GLU A 57 39.07 -14.20 -5.80
C GLU A 57 39.41 -12.85 -5.14
N GLU A 58 38.81 -11.76 -5.62
CA GLU A 58 39.02 -10.40 -5.10
C GLU A 58 37.97 -9.97 -4.07
N TRP A 59 37.00 -10.85 -3.74
CA TRP A 59 35.91 -10.51 -2.84
C TRP A 59 36.39 -10.30 -1.40
N ILE A 60 36.11 -9.10 -0.90
CA ILE A 60 36.34 -8.76 0.51
C ILE A 60 35.20 -9.31 1.38
N ALA A 61 35.33 -9.16 2.70
CA ALA A 61 34.31 -9.63 3.65
C ALA A 61 32.93 -9.02 3.38
N GLU A 62 32.88 -7.75 2.98
CA GLU A 62 31.64 -7.04 2.66
C GLU A 62 30.92 -7.63 1.44
N ASP A 63 31.65 -7.92 0.36
CA ASP A 63 31.12 -8.55 -0.85
C ASP A 63 30.48 -9.91 -0.53
N LYS A 64 31.18 -10.73 0.26
CA LYS A 64 30.69 -12.05 0.70
C LYS A 64 29.43 -11.90 1.56
N ASN A 65 29.36 -10.87 2.40
CA ASN A 65 28.19 -10.59 3.21
C ASN A 65 26.98 -10.22 2.35
N LYS A 66 27.12 -9.29 1.40
CA LYS A 66 26.05 -8.89 0.48
C LYS A 66 25.48 -10.09 -0.30
N ILE A 67 26.37 -10.96 -0.81
CA ILE A 67 25.97 -12.17 -1.55
C ILE A 67 25.25 -13.18 -0.63
N SER A 68 25.71 -13.34 0.60
CA SER A 68 25.06 -14.17 1.62
C SER A 68 23.65 -13.65 1.94
N LEU A 69 23.51 -12.34 2.18
CA LEU A 69 22.22 -11.69 2.44
C LEU A 69 21.28 -11.85 1.25
N ASN A 70 21.73 -11.65 0.02
CA ASN A 70 20.91 -11.90 -1.17
C ASN A 70 20.50 -13.38 -1.29
N SER A 71 21.37 -14.31 -0.94
CA SER A 71 21.04 -15.74 -0.97
C SER A 71 19.95 -16.08 0.05
N LYS A 72 20.01 -15.49 1.26
CA LYS A 72 18.94 -15.60 2.27
C LYS A 72 17.64 -14.96 1.79
N ALA A 73 17.72 -13.74 1.24
CA ALA A 73 16.59 -13.01 0.68
C ALA A 73 15.89 -13.84 -0.41
N LYS A 74 16.67 -14.43 -1.33
CA LYS A 74 16.16 -15.31 -2.39
C LYS A 74 15.46 -16.55 -1.82
N SER A 75 16.01 -17.16 -0.78
CA SER A 75 15.37 -18.28 -0.10
C SER A 75 14.00 -17.91 0.46
N PHE A 76 13.89 -16.76 1.14
CA PHE A 76 12.61 -16.27 1.65
C PHE A 76 11.62 -15.95 0.53
N MET A 77 12.07 -15.27 -0.53
CA MET A 77 11.23 -15.00 -1.71
C MET A 77 10.74 -16.30 -2.37
N CYS A 78 11.59 -17.32 -2.51
CA CYS A 78 11.14 -18.60 -3.05
C CYS A 78 10.10 -19.29 -2.14
N CYS A 79 10.25 -19.17 -0.82
CA CYS A 79 9.30 -19.74 0.14
C CYS A 79 7.98 -18.97 0.21
N SER A 80 7.99 -17.68 -0.10
CA SER A 80 6.80 -16.82 -0.08
C SER A 80 6.00 -16.88 -1.37
N LEU A 81 6.43 -17.62 -2.40
CA LEU A 81 5.73 -17.67 -3.69
C LEU A 81 5.13 -19.05 -3.94
N THR A 82 3.93 -19.09 -4.50
CA THR A 82 3.43 -20.33 -5.11
C THR A 82 4.29 -20.73 -6.30
N LYS A 83 4.15 -21.98 -6.76
CA LYS A 83 4.85 -22.47 -7.96
C LYS A 83 4.61 -21.58 -9.19
N HIS A 84 3.38 -21.11 -9.36
CA HIS A 84 3.01 -20.25 -10.49
C HIS A 84 3.76 -18.92 -10.44
N GLU A 85 3.78 -18.27 -9.26
CA GLU A 85 4.45 -16.99 -9.07
C GLU A 85 5.97 -17.11 -9.10
N PHE A 86 6.52 -18.18 -8.53
CA PHE A 86 7.94 -18.49 -8.62
C PHE A 86 8.41 -18.61 -10.08
N ASN A 87 7.64 -19.29 -10.95
CA ASN A 87 8.03 -19.46 -12.35
C ASN A 87 8.25 -18.12 -13.06
N ARG A 88 7.49 -17.08 -12.70
CA ARG A 88 7.64 -15.73 -13.29
C ARG A 88 9.00 -15.11 -12.97
N VAL A 89 9.55 -15.37 -11.79
CA VAL A 89 10.79 -14.76 -11.28
C VAL A 89 11.99 -15.71 -11.27
N SER A 90 11.78 -16.97 -11.65
CA SER A 90 12.79 -18.04 -11.59
C SER A 90 14.10 -17.73 -12.35
N THR A 91 14.03 -16.90 -13.40
CA THR A 91 15.19 -16.50 -14.21
C THR A 91 15.95 -15.29 -13.64
N CYS A 92 15.42 -14.62 -12.61
CA CYS A 92 16.06 -13.47 -12.00
C CYS A 92 17.32 -13.89 -11.22
N LYS A 93 18.38 -13.12 -11.39
CA LYS A 93 19.70 -13.37 -10.79
C LYS A 93 19.70 -12.92 -9.33
N THR A 94 19.20 -11.71 -9.08
CA THR A 94 19.16 -11.09 -7.76
C THR A 94 17.76 -11.13 -7.16
N THR A 95 17.66 -11.01 -5.84
CA THR A 95 16.37 -10.92 -5.15
C THR A 95 15.65 -9.62 -5.49
N LYS A 96 16.39 -8.53 -5.70
CA LYS A 96 15.83 -7.27 -6.22
C LYS A 96 15.16 -7.46 -7.58
N GLU A 97 15.82 -8.13 -8.52
CA GLU A 97 15.21 -8.41 -9.82
C GLU A 97 13.92 -9.25 -9.69
N MET A 98 13.86 -10.19 -8.73
CA MET A 98 12.61 -10.91 -8.43
C MET A 98 11.53 -9.97 -7.91
N TRP A 99 11.88 -9.12 -6.94
CA TRP A 99 10.97 -8.17 -6.29
C TRP A 99 10.43 -7.13 -7.27
N ASP A 100 11.31 -6.51 -8.06
CA ASP A 100 10.95 -5.52 -9.07
C ASP A 100 10.07 -6.12 -10.17
N LYS A 101 10.35 -7.37 -10.58
CA LYS A 101 9.50 -8.07 -11.55
C LYS A 101 8.10 -8.37 -11.01
N LEU A 102 7.97 -8.74 -9.74
CA LEU A 102 6.67 -8.92 -9.09
C LEU A 102 5.92 -7.58 -9.00
N LYS A 103 6.57 -6.51 -8.52
CA LYS A 103 5.97 -5.17 -8.49
C LYS A 103 5.50 -4.75 -9.88
N LEU A 104 6.33 -4.91 -10.91
CA LEU A 104 5.97 -4.59 -12.28
C LEU A 104 4.77 -5.41 -12.79
N THR A 105 4.72 -6.70 -12.45
CA THR A 105 3.64 -7.60 -12.87
C THR A 105 2.29 -7.22 -12.24
N TYR A 106 2.29 -6.86 -10.96
CA TYR A 106 1.07 -6.69 -10.17
C TYR A 106 0.64 -5.24 -9.96
N GLU A 107 1.59 -4.33 -9.79
CA GLU A 107 1.30 -2.90 -9.69
C GLU A 107 1.13 -2.27 -11.08
N GLY A 108 1.81 -2.83 -12.08
CA GLY A 108 1.93 -2.29 -13.43
C GLY A 108 3.10 -1.33 -13.58
N THR A 109 3.24 -0.75 -14.77
CA THR A 109 4.21 0.32 -15.04
C THR A 109 3.75 1.64 -14.42
N ASP A 110 4.65 2.62 -14.33
CA ASP A 110 4.30 3.95 -13.83
C ASP A 110 3.14 4.59 -14.62
N LYS A 111 3.08 4.37 -15.94
CA LYS A 111 1.95 4.80 -16.78
C LYS A 111 0.62 4.16 -16.36
N VAL A 112 0.64 2.87 -16.00
CA VAL A 112 -0.55 2.18 -15.47
C VAL A 112 -0.91 2.73 -14.09
N LYS A 113 0.08 3.07 -13.25
CA LYS A 113 -0.14 3.71 -11.96
C LYS A 113 -0.77 5.11 -12.12
N GLU A 114 -0.27 5.93 -13.03
CA GLU A 114 -0.86 7.24 -13.38
C GLU A 114 -2.32 7.09 -13.84
N THR A 115 -2.58 6.14 -14.75
CA THR A 115 -3.95 5.88 -15.22
C THR A 115 -4.86 5.42 -14.07
N LYS A 116 -4.36 4.58 -13.15
CA LYS A 116 -5.11 4.15 -11.95
C LYS A 116 -5.39 5.34 -11.02
N ILE A 117 -4.42 6.24 -10.84
CA ILE A 117 -4.60 7.49 -10.09
C ILE A 117 -5.72 8.30 -10.74
N ASP A 118 -5.69 8.56 -12.05
CA ASP A 118 -6.70 9.36 -12.74
C ASP A 118 -8.11 8.76 -12.59
N ILE A 119 -8.23 7.43 -12.67
CA ILE A 119 -9.50 6.72 -12.44
C ILE A 119 -9.97 6.91 -11.00
N LEU A 120 -9.09 6.74 -10.01
CA LEU A 120 -9.44 6.88 -8.60
C LEU A 120 -9.78 8.32 -8.23
N VAL A 121 -9.07 9.31 -8.77
CA VAL A 121 -9.39 10.74 -8.64
C VAL A 121 -10.76 11.02 -9.23
N THR A 122 -11.03 10.54 -10.45
CA THR A 122 -12.35 10.69 -11.08
C THR A 122 -13.46 10.05 -10.26
N LYS A 123 -13.20 8.87 -9.67
CA LYS A 123 -14.15 8.21 -8.76
C LYS A 123 -14.38 9.04 -7.50
N TYR A 124 -13.32 9.54 -6.87
CA TYR A 124 -13.38 10.39 -5.69
C TYR A 124 -14.16 11.69 -5.95
N GLU A 125 -13.90 12.34 -7.08
CA GLU A 125 -14.59 13.57 -7.49
C GLU A 125 -16.09 13.34 -7.64
N LYS A 126 -16.46 12.25 -8.32
CA LYS A 126 -17.84 11.83 -8.59
C LYS A 126 -18.50 11.08 -7.42
N PHE A 127 -17.74 10.77 -6.36
CA PHE A 127 -18.22 9.97 -5.25
C PHE A 127 -19.37 10.68 -4.53
N LYS A 128 -20.50 9.98 -4.42
CA LYS A 128 -21.70 10.41 -3.72
C LYS A 128 -22.41 9.17 -3.21
N MET A 129 -23.15 9.33 -2.12
CA MET A 129 -23.98 8.24 -1.61
C MET A 129 -25.10 7.91 -2.59
N GLU A 130 -25.26 6.65 -3.01
CA GLU A 130 -26.37 6.21 -3.86
C GLU A 130 -27.70 6.10 -3.08
N GLN A 131 -28.81 6.20 -3.82
CA GLN A 131 -30.14 6.11 -3.22
C GLN A 131 -30.45 4.66 -2.83
N GLY A 132 -30.54 4.39 -1.53
CA GLY A 132 -30.84 3.07 -0.99
C GLY A 132 -29.62 2.27 -0.55
N GLU A 133 -28.41 2.82 -0.67
CA GLU A 133 -27.22 2.23 -0.03
C GLU A 133 -27.19 2.50 1.47
N SER A 134 -26.56 1.59 2.22
CA SER A 134 -26.30 1.82 3.64
C SER A 134 -25.09 2.73 3.86
N ILE A 135 -25.05 3.44 4.99
CA ILE A 135 -23.90 4.25 5.40
C ILE A 135 -22.62 3.42 5.47
N TYR A 136 -22.72 2.15 5.89
CA TYR A 136 -21.58 1.23 5.94
C TYR A 136 -21.02 0.92 4.56
N GLN A 137 -21.88 0.66 3.56
CA GLN A 137 -21.46 0.42 2.18
C GLN A 137 -20.77 1.66 1.59
N MET A 138 -21.38 2.84 1.78
CA MET A 138 -20.81 4.12 1.38
C MET A 138 -19.41 4.32 1.98
N TYR A 139 -19.27 4.09 3.29
CA TYR A 139 -18.00 4.26 3.98
C TYR A 139 -16.91 3.30 3.46
N ASN A 140 -17.27 2.04 3.19
CA ASN A 140 -16.32 1.08 2.63
C ASN A 140 -15.84 1.52 1.25
N GLU A 141 -16.75 1.90 0.35
CA GLU A 141 -16.35 2.37 -0.99
C GLU A 141 -15.48 3.62 -0.93
N PHE A 142 -15.82 4.59 -0.06
CA PHE A 142 -14.99 5.77 0.16
C PHE A 142 -13.59 5.40 0.66
N THR A 143 -13.53 4.49 1.64
CA THR A 143 -12.27 4.02 2.23
C THR A 143 -11.40 3.30 1.20
N GLU A 144 -12.00 2.49 0.32
CA GLU A 144 -11.29 1.85 -0.79
C GLU A 144 -10.69 2.87 -1.77
N ILE A 145 -11.43 3.94 -2.11
CA ILE A 145 -10.92 5.01 -2.97
C ILE A 145 -9.73 5.72 -2.32
N ILE A 146 -9.85 6.11 -1.04
CA ILE A 146 -8.79 6.81 -0.31
C ILE A 146 -7.56 5.92 -0.13
N ASN A 147 -7.73 4.66 0.27
CA ASN A 147 -6.62 3.72 0.43
C ASN A 147 -5.94 3.42 -0.90
N GLY A 148 -6.71 3.32 -1.99
CA GLY A 148 -6.18 3.19 -3.34
C GLY A 148 -5.26 4.36 -3.71
N LEU A 149 -5.71 5.59 -3.50
CA LEU A 149 -4.93 6.81 -3.77
C LEU A 149 -3.67 6.89 -2.90
N ALA A 150 -3.78 6.59 -1.61
CA ALA A 150 -2.66 6.58 -0.67
C ALA A 150 -1.60 5.54 -1.06
N SER A 151 -2.03 4.33 -1.45
CA SER A 151 -1.13 3.23 -1.86
C SER A 151 -0.32 3.56 -3.12
N LEU A 152 -0.83 4.45 -3.99
CA LEU A 152 -0.17 4.89 -5.21
C LEU A 152 0.73 6.13 -4.99
N GLY A 153 0.90 6.57 -3.74
CA GLY A 153 1.82 7.65 -3.39
C GLY A 153 1.26 9.07 -3.59
N LYS A 154 -0.02 9.22 -3.94
CA LYS A 154 -0.73 10.50 -3.87
C LYS A 154 -1.10 10.76 -2.42
N LYS A 155 -0.25 11.51 -1.71
CA LYS A 155 -0.58 12.08 -0.39
C LYS A 155 -1.43 13.32 -0.62
N TYR A 156 -2.70 13.29 -0.24
CA TYR A 156 -3.43 14.54 0.00
C TYR A 156 -2.86 15.12 1.29
N SER A 157 -2.31 16.34 1.20
CA SER A 157 -1.82 17.02 2.38
C SER A 157 -2.98 17.75 3.04
N GLN A 158 -2.99 17.83 4.37
CA GLN A 158 -3.93 18.66 5.13
C GLN A 158 -3.90 20.15 4.70
N GLY A 159 -2.86 20.57 3.96
CA GLY A 159 -2.72 21.93 3.41
C GLY A 159 -3.61 22.22 2.20
N ASP A 160 -4.09 21.21 1.48
CA ASP A 160 -5.15 21.39 0.48
C ASP A 160 -6.54 21.54 1.14
N ILE A 161 -6.60 21.35 2.47
CA ILE A 161 -7.78 21.35 3.36
C ILE A 161 -7.75 22.58 4.31
N ALA A 162 -6.68 23.38 4.33
CA ALA A 162 -6.50 24.43 5.36
C ALA A 162 -5.90 25.73 4.80
N GLU A 163 -6.60 26.39 3.89
CA GLU A 163 -6.56 27.86 3.82
C GLU A 163 -8.00 28.38 3.80
N GLU A 164 -8.56 28.51 5.00
CA GLU A 164 -9.16 29.74 5.51
C GLU A 164 -9.81 29.44 6.86
N SER A 165 -9.12 29.76 7.95
CA SER A 165 -9.70 29.79 9.29
C SER A 165 -9.15 31.00 10.02
N THR A 166 -9.76 32.15 9.76
CA THR A 166 -9.97 33.22 10.73
C THR A 166 -11.34 33.79 10.35
N SER A 167 -12.37 33.87 11.19
CA SER A 167 -12.45 33.93 12.64
C SER A 167 -13.89 33.55 13.05
N ASP A 168 -14.05 33.30 14.35
CA ASP A 168 -15.32 33.31 15.11
C ASP A 168 -16.15 32.02 14.95
N GLU A 169 -16.58 31.30 15.98
CA GLU A 169 -17.02 31.70 17.31
C GLU A 169 -16.94 30.51 18.29
N ASP A 170 -16.92 30.84 19.57
CA ASP A 170 -16.85 30.01 20.78
C ASP A 170 -17.98 28.96 20.89
N THR A 171 -17.64 27.72 21.25
CA THR A 171 -18.50 26.87 22.09
C THR A 171 -17.70 25.74 22.72
N THR A 172 -17.48 25.86 24.02
CA THR A 172 -17.06 24.80 24.93
C THR A 172 -18.14 23.72 25.01
N ILE A 173 -17.82 22.46 24.65
CA ILE A 173 -18.55 21.29 25.14
C ILE A 173 -17.56 20.19 25.56
N ASP A 174 -17.82 19.76 26.78
CA ASP A 174 -17.22 18.77 27.65
C ASP A 174 -17.09 17.36 27.05
N SER A 175 -16.08 16.65 27.53
CA SER A 175 -15.70 15.28 27.19
C SER A 175 -16.61 14.26 27.88
N SER A 176 -17.44 13.54 27.12
CA SER A 176 -17.78 12.14 27.41
C SER A 176 -18.56 11.52 26.25
N ASP A 177 -17.96 10.49 25.66
CA ASP A 177 -18.60 9.41 24.89
C ASP A 177 -19.61 9.82 23.79
N VAL A 178 -19.10 10.40 22.71
CA VAL A 178 -19.82 10.48 21.44
C VAL A 178 -19.09 9.63 20.42
N ASP A 179 -19.75 8.55 19.98
CA ASP A 179 -19.24 7.50 19.13
C ASP A 179 -18.36 8.03 17.98
N SER A 180 -17.23 7.36 17.78
CA SER A 180 -16.31 7.59 16.64
C SER A 180 -17.01 7.63 15.28
N GLU A 181 -18.19 7.02 15.17
CA GLU A 181 -19.05 7.08 13.98
C GLU A 181 -19.68 8.46 13.79
N GLU A 182 -20.15 9.13 14.85
CA GLU A 182 -20.70 10.49 14.76
C GLU A 182 -19.64 11.51 14.34
N GLU A 183 -18.41 11.39 14.84
CA GLU A 183 -17.33 12.30 14.47
C GLU A 183 -16.87 12.10 13.02
N VAL A 184 -16.82 10.84 12.56
CA VAL A 184 -16.55 10.50 11.16
C VAL A 184 -17.68 11.00 10.26
N ILE A 185 -18.94 10.83 10.65
CA ILE A 185 -20.11 11.37 9.93
C ILE A 185 -20.07 12.90 9.88
N ARG A 186 -19.68 13.58 10.97
CA ARG A 186 -19.50 15.04 11.00
C ARG A 186 -18.38 15.49 10.05
N LYS A 187 -17.24 14.78 10.03
CA LYS A 187 -16.13 15.05 9.10
C LYS A 187 -16.54 14.82 7.64
N ILE A 188 -17.28 13.76 7.34
CA ILE A 188 -17.80 13.47 5.98
C ILE A 188 -18.86 14.50 5.56
N LEU A 189 -19.73 14.94 6.47
CA LEU A 189 -20.72 15.99 6.22
C LEU A 189 -20.07 17.36 6.01
N ALA A 190 -18.99 17.67 6.74
CA ALA A 190 -18.21 18.89 6.53
C ALA A 190 -17.58 18.90 5.12
N MET A 191 -16.94 17.79 4.72
CA MET A 191 -16.36 17.63 3.37
C MET A 191 -17.40 17.67 2.25
N SER A 192 -18.62 17.17 2.49
CA SER A 192 -19.74 17.26 1.51
C SER A 192 -20.36 18.66 1.42
N LYS A 193 -20.40 19.43 2.52
CA LYS A 193 -20.88 20.83 2.54
C LYS A 193 -19.92 21.76 1.79
N GLU A 194 -18.62 21.50 1.84
CA GLU A 194 -17.61 22.25 1.07
C GLU A 194 -17.75 22.04 -0.45
N LYS A 195 -18.10 20.82 -0.89
CA LYS A 195 -18.37 20.55 -2.32
C LYS A 195 -19.55 21.35 -2.88
N LYS A 196 -20.65 21.52 -2.11
CA LYS A 196 -21.82 22.33 -2.54
C LYS A 196 -21.52 23.83 -2.67
N LYS A 197 -20.47 24.34 -2.02
CA LYS A 197 -20.07 25.75 -2.10
C LYS A 197 -19.26 26.10 -3.36
N LYS A 198 -18.75 25.09 -4.09
CA LYS A 198 -17.90 25.25 -5.28
C LYS A 198 -18.62 25.08 -6.63
N GLU A 199 -19.93 24.79 -6.64
CA GLU A 199 -20.71 24.89 -7.87
C GLU A 199 -21.01 26.38 -8.16
N PRO A 200 -20.57 26.95 -9.29
CA PRO A 200 -20.90 28.32 -9.64
C PRO A 200 -22.39 28.42 -9.90
N ILE A 201 -23.05 29.33 -9.18
CA ILE A 201 -24.40 29.79 -9.54
C ILE A 201 -24.24 30.48 -10.90
N CYS A 202 -24.66 29.83 -11.99
CA CYS A 202 -24.86 30.51 -13.25
C CYS A 202 -26.00 31.53 -13.06
N TYR A 203 -25.66 32.81 -13.09
CA TYR A 203 -26.65 33.86 -13.27
C TYR A 203 -26.85 34.04 -14.79
N GLU A 204 -28.07 33.79 -15.27
CA GLU A 204 -28.54 34.19 -16.61
C GLU A 204 -28.58 35.71 -16.76
#